data_AF-A0A5D4RXA0-F1
#
_entry.id   AF-A0A5D4RXA0-F1
#
_cell.length_a   1.000
_cell.length_b   1.000
_cell.length_c   1.000
_cell.angle_alpha   90.00
_cell.angle_beta   90.00
_cell.angle_gamma   90.00
#
_symmetry.space_group_name_H-M   'P 1'
#
loop_
_entity.id
_entity.type
_entity.pdbx_description
1 polymer ?
#
loop_
_entity_poly.entity_id
_entity_poly.type
_entity_poly.pdbx_seq_one_letter_code
_entity_poly.pdbx_strand_id
1 'polypeptide(L)'
;MLFIVLIAFGSIMTALMVRKTNTRAPRKLSFLILGLLILHWIFWLSNGYEWFTDEVAEAIFNPIWGVLCAAGLATSLYELRHNKSFAFPVGALSGITLMLVILVNGITSM
;
A
#
# COMPACT_ATOMS: atom_id res chain seq x y z
N MET A 1 -15.66 1.25 6.28
CA MET A 1 -15.46 2.69 6.55
C MET A 1 -14.29 3.02 7.48
N LEU A 2 -14.22 2.49 8.70
CA LEU A 2 -13.13 2.80 9.66
C LEU A 2 -11.72 2.54 9.11
N PHE A 3 -11.49 1.41 8.44
CA PHE A 3 -10.20 1.07 7.83
C PHE A 3 -9.78 2.05 6.72
N ILE A 4 -10.73 2.47 5.88
CA ILE A 4 -10.49 3.46 4.80
C ILE A 4 -10.06 4.79 5.41
N VAL A 5 -10.75 5.24 6.46
CA VAL A 5 -10.42 6.48 7.18
C VAL A 5 -9.04 6.40 7.82
N LEU A 6 -8.67 5.26 8.41
CA LEU A 6 -7.36 5.06 9.04
C LEU A 6 -6.22 5.13 8.00
N ILE A 7 -6.39 4.51 6.84
CA ILE A 7 -5.40 4.50 5.74
C ILE A 7 -5.28 5.90 5.11
N ALA A 8 -6.41 6.57 4.87
CA ALA A 8 -6.43 7.94 4.36
C ALA A 8 -5.76 8.90 5.35
N PHE A 9 -6.07 8.77 6.64
CA PHE A 9 -5.44 9.57 7.70
C PHE A 9 -3.93 9.32 7.80
N GLY A 10 -3.51 8.04 7.80
CA GLY A 10 -2.09 7.67 7.84
C GLY A 10 -1.29 8.20 6.65
N SER A 11 -1.86 8.15 5.44
CA SER A 11 -1.21 8.64 4.23
C SER A 11 -1.12 10.18 4.18
N ILE A 12 -2.18 10.89 4.60
CA ILE A 12 -2.16 12.36 4.72
C ILE A 12 -1.15 12.78 5.79
N MET A 13 -1.13 12.12 6.95
CA MET A 13 -0.16 12.40 8.00
C MET A 13 1.28 12.16 7.55
N THR A 14 1.51 11.13 6.73
CA THR A 14 2.81 10.89 6.08
C THR A 14 3.22 12.06 5.21
N ALA A 15 2.33 12.55 4.33
CA ALA A 15 2.62 13.68 3.45
C ALA A 15 2.87 14.98 4.25
N LEU A 16 2.10 15.22 5.32
CA LEU A 16 2.28 16.38 6.20
C LEU A 16 3.58 16.31 6.99
N MET A 17 3.94 15.14 7.53
CA MET A 17 5.21 14.95 8.25
C MET A 17 6.40 15.18 7.33
N VAL A 18 6.36 14.67 6.09
CA VAL A 18 7.39 14.90 5.08
C VAL A 18 7.57 16.38 4.77
N ARG A 19 6.48 17.14 4.68
CA ARG A 19 6.53 18.60 4.46
C ARG A 19 7.12 19.36 5.65
N LYS A 20 6.90 18.86 6.87
CA LYS A 20 7.38 19.50 8.11
C LYS A 20 8.84 19.18 8.39
N THR A 21 9.30 17.99 8.05
CA THR A 21 10.71 17.63 8.15
C THR A 21 11.50 18.35 7.05
N ASN A 22 12.55 19.08 7.41
CA ASN A 22 13.48 19.74 6.48
C ASN A 22 14.39 18.72 5.75
N THR A 23 13.88 17.51 5.53
CA THR A 23 14.56 16.38 4.91
C THR A 23 14.33 16.42 3.41
N ARG A 24 15.19 15.71 2.67
CA ARG A 24 15.06 15.59 1.22
C ARG A 24 13.67 15.01 0.89
N ALA A 25 12.98 15.66 -0.04
CA ALA A 25 11.68 15.17 -0.51
C ALA A 25 11.82 13.74 -1.05
N PRO A 26 10.87 12.83 -0.75
CA PRO A 26 10.84 11.49 -1.31
C PRO A 26 10.80 11.55 -2.84
N ARG A 27 11.29 10.49 -3.50
CA ARG A 27 11.23 10.41 -4.97
C ARG A 27 9.77 10.44 -5.45
N LYS A 28 9.54 11.02 -6.63
CA LYS A 28 8.21 11.02 -7.28
C LYS A 28 7.63 9.61 -7.43
N LEU A 29 8.50 8.63 -7.73
CA LEU A 29 8.14 7.22 -7.82
C LEU A 29 7.69 6.64 -6.46
N SER A 30 8.27 7.10 -5.35
CA SER A 30 7.87 6.71 -4.00
C SER A 30 6.45 7.17 -3.68
N PHE A 31 6.08 8.40 -4.08
CA PHE A 31 4.71 8.90 -3.97
C PHE A 31 3.73 8.16 -4.88
N LEU A 32 4.16 7.79 -6.10
CA LEU A 32 3.35 6.99 -7.01
C LEU A 32 3.00 5.63 -6.38
N ILE A 33 3.99 4.94 -5.83
CA ILE A 33 3.79 3.63 -5.19
C ILE A 33 2.87 3.74 -3.98
N LEU A 34 3.05 4.75 -3.13
CA LEU A 34 2.12 5.01 -2.02
C LEU A 34 0.70 5.26 -2.52
N GLY A 35 0.54 6.06 -3.58
CA GLY A 35 -0.77 6.33 -4.20
C GLY A 35 -1.44 5.07 -4.74
N LEU A 36 -0.70 4.22 -5.46
CA LEU A 36 -1.22 2.95 -5.97
C LEU A 36 -1.60 1.99 -4.83
N LEU A 37 -0.80 1.93 -3.76
CA LEU A 37 -1.07 1.10 -2.59
C LEU A 37 -2.40 1.52 -1.93
N ILE A 38 -2.60 2.83 -1.74
CA ILE A 38 -3.84 3.39 -1.20
C ILE A 38 -5.02 3.10 -2.13
N LEU A 39 -4.85 3.32 -3.44
CA LEU A 39 -5.90 3.07 -4.43
C LEU A 39 -6.33 1.60 -4.40
N HIS A 40 -5.38 0.67 -4.36
CA HIS A 40 -5.66 -0.76 -4.30
C HIS A 40 -6.44 -1.13 -3.02
N TRP A 41 -6.04 -0.57 -1.87
CA TRP A 41 -6.78 -0.74 -0.62
C TRP A 41 -8.21 -0.21 -0.67
N ILE A 42 -8.41 0.99 -1.24
CA ILE A 42 -9.75 1.55 -1.42
C ILE A 42 -10.57 0.63 -2.32
N PHE A 43 -10.00 0.21 -3.45
CA PHE A 43 -10.66 -0.65 -4.43
C PHE A 43 -11.06 -2.00 -3.83
N TRP A 44 -10.21 -2.59 -2.99
CA TRP A 44 -10.53 -3.82 -2.27
C TRP A 44 -11.62 -3.61 -1.20
N LEU A 45 -11.47 -2.59 -0.34
CA LEU A 45 -12.42 -2.30 0.76
C LEU A 45 -13.79 -1.79 0.29
N SER A 46 -13.89 -1.30 -0.95
CA SER A 46 -15.13 -0.85 -1.56
C SER A 46 -15.81 -1.93 -2.40
N ASN A 47 -15.37 -3.19 -2.31
CA ASN A 47 -15.84 -4.29 -3.17
C ASN A 47 -15.70 -4.00 -4.67
N GLY A 48 -14.70 -3.20 -5.07
CA GLY A 48 -14.48 -2.84 -6.48
C GLY A 48 -14.17 -4.05 -7.37
N TYR A 49 -13.65 -5.13 -6.79
CA TYR A 49 -13.40 -6.38 -7.51
C TYR A 49 -14.68 -7.16 -7.85
N GLU A 50 -15.80 -6.94 -7.15
CA GLU A 50 -17.10 -7.55 -7.49
C GLU A 50 -17.70 -7.00 -8.80
N TRP A 51 -17.12 -5.92 -9.34
CA TRP A 51 -17.52 -5.39 -10.64
C TRP A 51 -17.00 -6.24 -11.82
N PHE A 52 -16.07 -7.15 -11.55
CA PHE A 52 -15.54 -8.10 -12.53
C PHE A 52 -16.14 -9.49 -12.30
N THR A 53 -16.05 -10.37 -13.30
CA THR A 53 -16.33 -11.80 -13.08
C THR A 53 -15.30 -12.40 -12.12
N ASP A 54 -15.70 -13.42 -11.35
CA ASP A 54 -14.83 -14.03 -10.34
C ASP A 54 -13.47 -14.45 -10.91
N GLU A 55 -13.46 -15.07 -12.10
CA GLU A 55 -12.24 -15.49 -12.80
C GLU A 55 -11.28 -14.31 -13.08
N VAL A 56 -11.81 -13.17 -13.52
CA VAL A 56 -11.01 -11.99 -13.85
C VAL A 56 -10.53 -11.30 -12.58
N ALA A 57 -11.42 -11.16 -11.59
CA ALA A 57 -11.10 -10.56 -10.30
C ALA A 57 -9.95 -11.31 -9.63
N GLU A 58 -10.03 -12.64 -9.56
CA GLU A 58 -9.00 -13.47 -8.94
C GLU A 58 -7.67 -13.40 -9.70
N ALA A 59 -7.72 -13.43 -11.05
CA ALA A 59 -6.53 -13.37 -11.89
C ALA A 59 -5.76 -12.04 -11.77
N ILE A 60 -6.44 -10.91 -11.52
CA ILE A 60 -5.77 -9.61 -11.40
C ILE A 60 -5.43 -9.26 -9.96
N PHE A 61 -6.27 -9.66 -9.01
CA PHE A 61 -6.17 -9.20 -7.64
C PHE A 61 -4.85 -9.64 -7.01
N ASN A 62 -4.58 -10.93 -7.02
CA ASN A 62 -3.43 -11.50 -6.32
C ASN A 62 -2.08 -11.04 -6.90
N PRO A 63 -1.88 -11.02 -8.24
CA PRO A 63 -0.62 -10.55 -8.82
C PRO A 63 -0.38 -9.06 -8.58
N ILE A 64 -1.41 -8.22 -8.74
CA ILE A 64 -1.30 -6.77 -8.48
C ILE A 64 -0.96 -6.54 -7.01
N TRP A 65 -1.63 -7.26 -6.12
CA TRP A 65 -1.41 -7.14 -4.68
C TRP A 65 0.03 -7.51 -4.30
N GLY A 66 0.55 -8.64 -4.83
CA GLY A 66 1.93 -9.07 -4.62
C GLY A 66 2.97 -8.08 -5.14
N VAL A 67 2.79 -7.56 -6.36
CA VAL A 67 3.69 -6.55 -6.95
C VAL A 67 3.69 -5.26 -6.12
N LEU A 68 2.52 -4.80 -5.66
CA LEU A 68 2.42 -3.60 -4.83
C LEU A 68 3.10 -3.76 -3.48
N CYS A 69 2.98 -4.92 -2.85
CA CYS A 69 3.71 -5.23 -1.61
C CYS A 69 5.22 -5.15 -1.82
N ALA A 70 5.74 -5.80 -2.87
CA ALA A 70 7.16 -5.81 -3.17
C ALA A 70 7.69 -4.40 -3.51
N ALA A 71 6.96 -3.65 -4.35
CA ALA A 71 7.31 -2.29 -4.72
C ALA A 71 7.26 -1.34 -3.50
N GLY A 72 6.25 -1.46 -2.65
CA GLY A 72 6.09 -0.67 -1.43
C GLY A 72 7.19 -0.94 -0.41
N LEU A 73 7.56 -2.20 -0.18
CA LEU A 73 8.69 -2.56 0.68
C LEU A 73 10.02 -2.05 0.12
N ALA A 74 10.28 -2.25 -1.18
CA ALA A 74 11.50 -1.75 -1.82
C ALA A 74 11.61 -0.22 -1.70
N THR A 75 10.50 0.48 -1.89
CA THR A 75 10.40 1.94 -1.73
C THR A 75 10.68 2.36 -0.29
N SER A 76 10.08 1.68 0.68
CA SER A 76 10.32 1.94 2.10
C SER A 76 11.80 1.75 2.45
N LEU A 77 12.40 0.62 2.06
CA LEU A 77 13.82 0.33 2.31
C LEU A 77 14.75 1.38 1.67
N TYR A 78 14.42 1.83 0.46
CA TYR A 78 15.18 2.88 -0.22
C TYR A 78 15.06 4.22 0.53
N GLU A 79 13.84 4.62 0.90
CA GLU A 79 13.57 5.90 1.56
C GLU A 79 14.00 5.92 3.03
N LEU A 80 14.22 4.78 3.69
CA LEU A 80 14.71 4.73 5.09
C LEU A 80 16.02 5.50 5.29
N ARG A 81 16.87 5.58 4.25
CA ARG A 81 18.14 6.32 4.29
C ARG A 81 18.00 7.81 4.01
N HIS A 82 16.91 8.25 3.38
CA HIS A 82 16.75 9.62 2.90
C HIS A 82 15.63 10.37 3.63
N ASN A 83 14.51 9.70 3.87
CA ASN A 83 13.33 10.25 4.53
C ASN A 83 12.62 9.17 5.37
N LYS A 84 13.08 9.00 6.62
CA LYS A 84 12.52 8.02 7.57
C LYS A 84 11.02 8.23 7.84
N SER A 85 10.56 9.49 7.88
CA SER A 85 9.16 9.84 8.09
C SER A 85 8.25 9.36 6.97
N PHE A 86 8.75 9.32 5.72
CA PHE A 86 8.02 8.71 4.61
C PHE A 86 8.14 7.19 4.60
N ALA A 87 9.34 6.68 4.84
CA ALA A 87 9.66 5.27 4.72
C ALA A 87 8.87 4.39 5.69
N PHE A 88 8.73 4.82 6.95
CA PHE A 88 8.05 4.05 7.99
C PHE A 88 6.59 3.72 7.64
N PRO A 89 5.71 4.71 7.37
CA PRO A 89 4.31 4.42 7.03
C PRO A 89 4.14 3.65 5.72
N VAL A 90 4.95 3.91 4.70
CA VAL A 90 4.92 3.10 3.46
C VAL A 90 5.30 1.66 3.73
N GLY A 91 6.34 1.43 4.55
CA GLY A 91 6.77 0.11 4.96
C GLY A 91 5.73 -0.62 5.80
N ALA A 92 5.13 0.07 6.77
CA ALA A 92 4.06 -0.47 7.59
C ALA A 92 2.83 -0.86 6.76
N LEU A 93 2.38 0.03 5.87
CA LEU A 93 1.26 -0.25 4.99
C LEU A 93 1.58 -1.44 4.09
N SER A 94 2.75 -1.47 3.44
CA SER A 94 3.17 -2.58 2.58
C SER A 94 3.32 -3.90 3.34
N GLY A 95 3.80 -3.87 4.58
CA GLY A 95 3.93 -5.04 5.44
C GLY A 95 2.58 -5.63 5.84
N ILE A 96 1.64 -4.80 6.29
CA ILE A 96 0.27 -5.23 6.60
C ILE A 96 -0.40 -5.81 5.34
N THR A 97 -0.22 -5.12 4.22
CA THR A 97 -0.72 -5.52 2.89
C THR A 97 -0.19 -6.92 2.52
N LEU A 98 1.10 -7.19 2.74
CA LEU A 98 1.72 -8.49 2.48
C LEU A 98 1.22 -9.58 3.42
N MET A 99 1.04 -9.28 4.71
CA MET A 99 0.46 -10.24 5.67
C MET A 99 -0.95 -10.66 5.26
N LEU A 100 -1.76 -9.72 4.76
CA LEU A 100 -3.11 -10.03 4.28
C LEU A 100 -3.11 -10.91 3.03
N VAL A 101 -2.24 -10.62 2.06
CA VAL A 101 -2.08 -11.48 0.87
C VAL A 101 -1.73 -12.91 1.26
N ILE A 102 -0.77 -13.08 2.17
CA ILE A 102 -0.35 -14.40 2.65
C ILE A 102 -1.51 -15.09 3.37
N LEU A 103 -2.27 -14.36 4.20
CA LEU A 103 -3.41 -14.90 4.92
C LEU A 103 -4.52 -15.35 3.97
N VAL A 104 -4.91 -14.50 3.01
CA VAL A 104 -5.96 -14.80 2.03
C VAL A 104 -5.58 -16.02 1.20
N ASN A 105 -4.37 -16.04 0.65
CA ASN A 105 -3.88 -17.17 -0.14
C ASN A 105 -3.69 -18.45 0.69
N GLY A 106 -3.28 -18.30 1.95
CA GLY A 106 -3.12 -19.43 2.87
C GLY A 106 -4.47 -20.08 3.18
N ILE A 107 -5.50 -19.29 3.42
CA ILE A 107 -6.87 -19.76 3.69
C ILE A 107 -7.48 -20.40 2.44
N THR A 108 -7.29 -19.84 1.24
CA THR A 108 -7.84 -20.42 0.00
C THR A 108 -7.13 -21.71 -0.44
N SER A 109 -5.91 -21.98 0.06
CA SER A 109 -5.20 -23.23 -0.19
C SER A 109 -5.61 -24.39 0.74
N MET A 110 -6.47 -24.14 1.73
CA MET A 110 -7.06 -25.14 2.63
C MET A 110 -8.46 -25.53 2.16
#